data_AF-A0A933GAK4-F1
#
_entry.id   AF-A0A933GAK4-F1
#
_cell.length_a   1.000
_cell.length_b   1.000
_cell.length_c   1.000
_cell.angle_alpha   90.00
_cell.angle_beta   90.00
_cell.angle_gamma   90.00
#
_symmetry.space_group_name_H-M   'P 1'
#
loop_
_entity.id
_entity.type
_entity.pdbx_description
1 polymer ?
#
loop_
_entity_poly.entity_id
_entity_poly.type
_entity_poly.pdbx_seq_one_letter_code
_entity_poly.pdbx_strand_id
1 'polypeptide(L)'
;ILGRLGSSLAPGHGPAGTSHDAFIADAALACMRQFAPDVLAVAFGEIDVAHYGSWSRYVEAIRRTDELTWRIWRACEELDAYRGRTLLLVLPDHGRELERPGGDGFIHHSNFYTGENVDEGCRHVWMLAVGPGVRKGVKLNEPVLTRSAAATGLEFLGLDASSGAAPSVLKKTMEF
;
A
#
# COMPACT_ATOMS: atom_id res chain seq x y z
N ILE A 1 17.08 0.41 6.73
CA ILE A 1 18.52 0.25 7.06
C ILE A 1 19.26 1.42 6.42
N LEU A 2 19.97 2.22 7.23
CA LEU A 2 20.81 3.34 6.76
C LEU A 2 22.03 2.78 6.02
N GLY A 3 22.23 3.21 4.77
CA GLY A 3 23.39 2.84 3.94
C GLY A 3 23.73 3.98 2.99
N ARG A 4 24.99 4.43 3.04
CA ARG A 4 25.60 5.48 2.20
C ARG A 4 25.28 5.31 0.71
N LEU A 5 24.79 6.38 0.08
CA LEU A 5 24.71 6.52 -1.38
C LEU A 5 26.13 6.66 -1.94
N GLY A 6 26.62 5.59 -2.58
CA GLY A 6 27.72 5.64 -3.53
C GLY A 6 27.21 6.14 -4.87
N SER A 7 27.77 7.24 -5.35
CA SER A 7 27.47 7.87 -6.64
C SER A 7 27.80 6.95 -7.81
N SER A 8 26.77 6.47 -8.53
CA SER A 8 26.83 6.07 -9.94
C SER A 8 25.49 5.46 -10.36
N LEU A 9 24.51 6.29 -10.70
CA LEU A 9 23.37 5.87 -11.52
C LEU A 9 23.40 6.70 -12.81
N ALA A 10 23.56 6.01 -13.93
CA ALA A 10 23.48 6.57 -15.27
C ALA A 10 22.07 7.17 -15.52
N PRO A 11 21.95 8.25 -16.31
CA PRO A 11 20.68 8.95 -16.49
C PRO A 11 19.76 8.18 -17.45
N GLY A 12 18.91 7.32 -16.88
CA GLY A 12 17.74 6.78 -17.56
C GLY A 12 16.63 7.83 -17.63
N HIS A 13 16.22 8.18 -18.84
CA HIS A 13 15.27 9.26 -19.13
C HIS A 13 13.83 8.87 -18.74
N GLY A 14 13.30 9.55 -17.73
CA GLY A 14 11.87 9.76 -17.46
C GLY A 14 11.74 11.13 -16.80
N PRO A 15 10.63 11.87 -16.97
CA PRO A 15 10.51 13.17 -16.35
C PRO A 15 10.50 12.93 -14.83
N ALA A 16 11.58 13.31 -14.14
CA ALA A 16 11.58 13.45 -12.70
C ALA A 16 10.67 14.65 -12.37
N GLY A 17 9.36 14.43 -12.51
CA GLY A 17 8.33 15.30 -11.98
C GLY A 17 8.48 15.36 -10.48
N THR A 18 8.12 16.49 -9.90
CA THR A 18 8.26 16.92 -8.50
C THR A 18 7.47 16.08 -7.48
N SER A 19 7.21 14.79 -7.75
CA SER A 19 6.42 13.89 -6.91
C SER A 19 7.33 13.08 -5.99
N HIS A 20 7.07 13.17 -4.69
CA HIS A 20 7.75 12.36 -3.68
C HIS A 20 7.43 10.87 -3.85
N ASP A 21 6.17 10.53 -4.13
CA ASP A 21 5.76 9.14 -4.30
C ASP A 21 6.38 8.50 -5.54
N ALA A 22 6.56 9.25 -6.64
CA ALA A 22 7.27 8.76 -7.81
C ALA A 22 8.73 8.40 -7.50
N PHE A 23 9.42 9.23 -6.71
CA PHE A 23 10.78 8.92 -6.24
C PHE A 23 10.80 7.65 -5.36
N ILE A 24 9.85 7.49 -4.45
CA ILE A 24 9.74 6.29 -3.60
C ILE A 24 9.50 5.04 -4.46
N ALA A 25 8.66 5.11 -5.47
CA ALA A 25 8.42 3.99 -6.40
C ALA A 25 9.68 3.64 -7.20
N ASP A 26 10.41 4.64 -7.71
CA ASP A 26 11.67 4.42 -8.42
C ASP A 26 12.74 3.78 -7.52
N ALA A 27 12.84 4.23 -6.26
CA ALA A 27 13.73 3.63 -5.27
C ALA A 27 13.34 2.18 -4.93
N ALA A 28 12.04 1.89 -4.82
CA ALA A 28 11.53 0.54 -4.62
C ALA A 28 11.89 -0.38 -5.80
N LEU A 29 11.67 0.08 -7.04
CA LEU A 29 12.03 -0.66 -8.25
C LEU A 29 13.54 -0.91 -8.35
N ALA A 30 14.36 0.08 -8.00
CA ALA A 30 15.82 -0.10 -7.94
C ALA A 30 16.22 -1.14 -6.87
N CYS A 31 15.61 -1.08 -5.69
CA CYS A 31 15.82 -2.05 -4.62
C CYS A 31 15.47 -3.48 -5.05
N MET A 32 14.32 -3.67 -5.71
CA MET A 32 13.89 -4.96 -6.26
C MET A 32 14.91 -5.54 -7.23
N ARG A 33 15.43 -4.71 -8.15
CA ARG A 33 16.41 -5.15 -9.17
C ARG A 33 17.79 -5.44 -8.60
N GLN A 34 18.22 -4.68 -7.59
CA GLN A 34 19.57 -4.77 -7.05
C GLN A 34 19.71 -5.83 -5.96
N PHE A 35 18.74 -5.92 -5.06
CA PHE A 35 18.86 -6.71 -3.83
C PHE A 35 17.91 -7.91 -3.78
N ALA A 36 16.89 -7.94 -4.63
CA ALA A 36 15.88 -8.99 -4.67
C ALA A 36 15.32 -9.36 -3.27
N PRO A 37 14.90 -8.40 -2.41
CA PRO A 37 14.45 -8.71 -1.05
C PRO A 37 13.22 -9.61 -1.02
N ASP A 38 13.15 -10.52 -0.03
CA ASP A 38 11.98 -11.38 0.21
C ASP A 38 10.74 -10.59 0.68
N VAL A 39 10.97 -9.46 1.35
CA VAL A 39 9.91 -8.55 1.84
C VAL A 39 10.28 -7.11 1.53
N LEU A 40 9.37 -6.39 0.89
CA LEU A 40 9.48 -4.95 0.63
C LEU A 40 8.17 -4.26 1.03
N ALA A 41 8.28 -3.18 1.80
CA ALA A 41 7.17 -2.30 2.12
C ALA A 41 7.40 -0.94 1.46
N VAL A 42 6.38 -0.43 0.79
CA VAL A 42 6.39 0.87 0.11
C VAL A 42 5.25 1.70 0.66
N ALA A 43 5.55 2.91 1.14
CA ALA A 43 4.57 3.82 1.70
C ALA A 43 4.48 5.08 0.82
N PHE A 44 3.28 5.34 0.30
CA PHE A 44 2.96 6.54 -0.47
C PHE A 44 2.19 7.51 0.41
N GLY A 45 2.46 8.81 0.26
CA GLY A 45 1.92 9.84 1.13
C GLY A 45 1.26 11.01 0.41
N GLU A 46 1.45 11.18 -0.90
CA GLU A 46 0.94 12.36 -1.60
C GLU A 46 -0.58 12.42 -1.70
N ILE A 47 -1.27 11.28 -1.52
CA ILE A 47 -2.74 11.22 -1.35
C ILE A 47 -3.21 12.12 -0.20
N ASP A 48 -2.35 12.40 0.79
CA ASP A 48 -2.67 13.28 1.92
C ASP A 48 -2.77 14.77 1.54
N VAL A 49 -2.54 15.12 0.27
CA VAL A 49 -2.90 16.43 -0.31
C VAL A 49 -4.39 16.78 -0.13
N ALA A 50 -5.21 15.80 0.24
CA ALA A 50 -6.59 15.99 0.68
C ALA A 50 -6.76 17.15 1.69
N HIS A 51 -5.82 17.30 2.66
CA HIS A 51 -5.87 18.35 3.68
C HIS A 51 -5.88 19.77 3.11
N TYR A 52 -5.46 19.97 1.86
CA TYR A 52 -5.52 21.28 1.19
C TYR A 52 -6.90 21.62 0.60
N GLY A 53 -7.89 20.73 0.71
CA GLY A 53 -9.26 20.96 0.25
C GLY A 53 -9.46 20.97 -1.27
N SER A 54 -8.43 20.60 -2.04
CA SER A 54 -8.51 20.56 -3.50
C SER A 54 -8.90 19.16 -3.98
N TRP A 55 -10.19 18.93 -4.21
CA TRP A 55 -10.71 17.64 -4.69
C TRP A 55 -10.00 17.12 -5.95
N SER A 56 -9.74 18.00 -6.93
CA SER A 56 -9.04 17.64 -8.15
C SER A 56 -7.63 17.08 -7.89
N ARG A 57 -6.88 17.69 -6.98
CA ARG A 57 -5.53 17.25 -6.59
C ARG A 57 -5.57 15.95 -5.80
N TYR A 58 -6.60 15.76 -4.96
CA TYR A 58 -6.81 14.51 -4.26
C TYR A 58 -7.05 13.35 -5.24
N VAL A 59 -7.95 13.54 -6.21
CA VAL A 59 -8.21 12.54 -7.26
C VAL A 59 -6.98 12.29 -8.14
N GLU A 60 -6.20 13.34 -8.46
CA GLU A 60 -4.94 13.20 -9.20
C GLU A 60 -3.92 12.37 -8.41
N ALA A 61 -3.78 12.61 -7.10
CA ALA A 61 -2.88 11.84 -6.25
C ALA A 61 -3.30 10.37 -6.18
N ILE A 62 -4.60 10.06 -6.05
CA ILE A 62 -5.11 8.67 -6.11
C ILE A 62 -4.72 7.99 -7.42
N ARG A 63 -4.93 8.65 -8.57
CA ARG A 63 -4.57 8.10 -9.88
C ARG A 63 -3.07 7.87 -10.02
N ARG A 64 -2.26 8.80 -9.52
CA ARG A 64 -0.80 8.66 -9.53
C ARG A 64 -0.36 7.46 -8.68
N THR A 65 -0.89 7.33 -7.46
CA THR A 65 -0.57 6.20 -6.58
C THR A 65 -1.01 4.86 -7.17
N ASP A 66 -2.15 4.81 -7.88
CA ASP A 66 -2.59 3.63 -8.63
C ASP A 66 -1.58 3.25 -9.73
N GLU A 67 -1.15 4.22 -10.55
CA GLU A 67 -0.13 4.00 -11.58
C GLU A 67 1.21 3.52 -10.98
N LEU A 68 1.67 4.14 -9.88
CA LEU A 68 2.92 3.77 -9.21
C LEU A 68 2.84 2.36 -8.60
N THR A 69 1.69 2.01 -8.00
CA THR A 69 1.42 0.65 -7.51
C THR A 69 1.44 -0.36 -8.65
N TRP A 70 0.84 -0.02 -9.79
CA TRP A 70 0.87 -0.87 -10.98
C TRP A 70 2.29 -1.09 -11.50
N ARG A 71 3.15 -0.06 -11.51
CA ARG A 71 4.57 -0.20 -11.91
C ARG A 71 5.32 -1.18 -11.02
N ILE A 72 5.07 -1.17 -9.71
CA ILE A 72 5.66 -2.13 -8.77
C ILE A 72 5.14 -3.55 -9.05
N TRP A 73 3.82 -3.72 -9.22
CA TRP A 73 3.24 -5.02 -9.56
C TRP A 73 3.78 -5.58 -10.89
N ARG A 74 3.92 -4.74 -11.91
CA ARG A 74 4.56 -5.10 -13.19
C ARG A 74 5.98 -5.61 -13.00
N ALA A 75 6.76 -4.98 -12.13
CA ALA A 75 8.10 -5.46 -11.84
C ALA A 75 8.10 -6.84 -11.15
N CYS A 76 7.13 -7.13 -10.27
CA CYS A 76 6.97 -8.46 -9.70
C CYS A 76 6.70 -9.52 -10.80
N GLU A 77 5.89 -9.18 -11.79
CA GLU A 77 5.56 -10.09 -12.90
C GLU A 77 6.69 -10.24 -13.93
N GLU A 78 7.55 -9.24 -14.09
CA GLU A 78 8.64 -9.23 -15.07
C GLU A 78 9.93 -9.85 -14.55
N LEU A 79 10.26 -9.61 -13.28
CA LEU A 79 11.52 -10.05 -12.68
C LEU A 79 11.44 -11.51 -12.21
N ASP A 80 12.38 -12.33 -12.67
CA ASP A 80 12.42 -13.78 -12.37
C ASP A 80 12.47 -14.10 -10.87
N ALA A 81 13.05 -13.21 -10.05
CA ALA A 81 13.10 -13.37 -8.60
C ALA A 81 11.70 -13.33 -7.92
N TYR A 82 10.71 -12.75 -8.58
CA TYR A 82 9.39 -12.43 -8.01
C TYR A 82 8.23 -13.13 -8.74
N ARG A 83 8.36 -13.32 -10.07
CA ARG A 83 7.28 -13.83 -10.93
C ARG A 83 6.73 -15.16 -10.41
N GLY A 84 5.41 -15.20 -10.21
CA GLY A 84 4.69 -16.41 -9.77
C GLY A 84 4.94 -16.81 -8.30
N ARG A 85 5.65 -15.99 -7.53
CA ARG A 85 5.95 -16.25 -6.10
C ARG A 85 5.78 -15.02 -5.18
N THR A 86 5.21 -13.93 -5.68
CA THR A 86 4.98 -12.71 -4.92
C THR A 86 3.52 -12.52 -4.56
N LEU A 87 3.26 -12.29 -3.28
CA LEU A 87 2.01 -11.73 -2.78
C LEU A 87 2.15 -10.22 -2.64
N LEU A 88 1.31 -9.46 -3.35
CA LEU A 88 1.14 -8.03 -3.17
C LEU A 88 -0.09 -7.76 -2.31
N LEU A 89 0.10 -7.05 -1.19
CA LEU A 89 -0.96 -6.50 -0.36
C LEU A 89 -0.94 -4.97 -0.51
N VAL A 90 -2.10 -4.38 -0.83
CA VAL A 90 -2.27 -2.92 -0.96
C VAL A 90 -3.41 -2.48 -0.07
N LEU A 91 -3.18 -1.49 0.77
CA LEU A 91 -4.17 -0.97 1.71
C LEU A 91 -3.80 0.45 2.15
N PRO A 92 -4.78 1.35 2.32
CA PRO A 92 -4.60 2.58 3.09
C PRO A 92 -4.41 2.27 4.58
N ASP A 93 -3.70 3.14 5.29
CA ASP A 93 -3.57 3.11 6.75
C ASP A 93 -4.83 3.62 7.45
N HIS A 94 -5.49 4.62 6.88
CA HIS A 94 -6.80 5.14 7.30
C HIS A 94 -7.60 5.72 6.12
N GLY A 95 -8.87 6.04 6.39
CA GLY A 95 -9.74 6.72 5.44
C GLY A 95 -9.83 8.23 5.71
N ARG A 96 -10.99 8.83 5.39
CA ARG A 96 -11.30 10.26 5.57
C ARG A 96 -12.68 10.41 6.20
N GLU A 97 -12.95 11.54 6.84
CA GLU A 97 -14.25 11.76 7.47
C GLU A 97 -15.39 11.71 6.46
N LEU A 98 -16.55 11.24 6.92
CA LEU A 98 -17.78 11.30 6.16
C LEU A 98 -18.22 12.74 5.99
N GLU A 99 -18.72 13.06 4.80
CA GLU A 99 -19.32 14.37 4.53
C GLU A 99 -20.55 14.57 5.44
N ARG A 100 -20.54 15.67 6.21
CA ARG A 100 -21.65 16.04 7.11
C ARG A 100 -21.78 17.56 7.19
N PRO A 101 -22.99 18.11 7.39
CA PRO A 101 -23.18 19.55 7.57
C PRO A 101 -22.29 20.09 8.69
N GLY A 102 -21.40 21.03 8.35
CA GLY A 102 -20.46 21.64 9.29
C GLY A 102 -19.26 20.77 9.69
N GLY A 103 -19.03 19.64 9.03
CA GLY A 103 -17.81 18.83 9.18
C GLY A 103 -16.77 19.12 8.10
N ASP A 104 -15.54 18.65 8.34
CA ASP A 104 -14.41 18.87 7.43
C ASP A 104 -14.42 17.92 6.22
N GLY A 105 -15.13 16.78 6.30
CA GLY A 105 -15.26 15.82 5.21
C GLY A 105 -13.92 15.27 4.75
N PHE A 106 -13.72 15.14 3.44
CA PHE A 106 -12.55 14.46 2.88
C PHE A 106 -11.20 15.13 3.22
N ILE A 107 -11.21 16.39 3.66
CA ILE A 107 -9.99 17.14 3.98
C ILE A 107 -9.42 16.73 5.34
N HIS A 108 -10.18 15.99 6.16
CA HIS A 108 -9.75 15.59 7.49
C HIS A 108 -9.86 14.08 7.68
N HIS A 109 -9.16 13.59 8.69
CA HIS A 109 -9.33 12.27 9.26
C HIS A 109 -9.14 12.36 10.77
N SER A 110 -9.72 11.42 11.48
CA SER A 110 -9.79 11.43 12.94
C SER A 110 -8.42 11.50 13.61
N ASN A 111 -8.38 12.08 14.81
CA ASN A 111 -7.26 11.89 15.72
C ASN A 111 -7.43 10.56 16.44
N PHE A 112 -6.83 9.50 15.87
CA PHE A 112 -6.93 8.15 16.44
C PHE A 112 -6.31 8.01 17.84
N TYR A 113 -5.47 8.97 18.28
CA TYR A 113 -4.88 8.97 19.61
C TYR A 113 -5.80 9.54 20.68
N THR A 114 -6.60 10.56 20.35
CA THR A 114 -7.57 11.18 21.28
C THR A 114 -8.98 10.59 21.14
N GLY A 115 -9.26 9.88 20.05
CA GLY A 115 -10.59 9.38 19.74
C GLY A 115 -11.54 10.45 19.20
N GLU A 116 -11.03 11.66 18.91
CA GLU A 116 -11.82 12.77 18.41
C GLU A 116 -12.12 12.62 16.92
N ASN A 117 -13.38 12.93 16.57
CA ASN A 117 -13.93 12.85 15.21
C ASN A 117 -13.74 11.48 14.55
N VAL A 118 -13.72 10.39 15.34
CA VAL A 118 -13.66 9.01 14.85
C VAL A 118 -15.00 8.60 14.25
N ASP A 119 -15.08 8.62 12.93
CA ASP A 119 -16.21 8.09 12.16
C ASP A 119 -15.84 6.88 11.29
N GLU A 120 -16.86 6.28 10.67
CA GLU A 120 -16.69 5.10 9.84
C GLU A 120 -15.90 5.38 8.55
N GLY A 121 -15.94 6.60 8.02
CA GLY A 121 -15.16 6.98 6.84
C GLY A 121 -13.66 6.92 7.12
N CYS A 122 -13.25 7.28 8.33
CA CYS A 122 -11.85 7.21 8.78
C CYS A 122 -11.37 5.78 9.05
N ARG A 123 -12.26 4.87 9.43
CA ARG A 123 -11.91 3.51 9.87
C ARG A 123 -12.09 2.43 8.81
N HIS A 124 -13.05 2.59 7.92
CA HIS A 124 -13.36 1.59 6.89
C HIS A 124 -12.58 1.84 5.62
N VAL A 125 -11.41 1.20 5.54
CA VAL A 125 -10.54 1.17 4.36
C VAL A 125 -10.67 -0.15 3.60
N TRP A 126 -10.16 -0.17 2.37
CA TRP A 126 -10.09 -1.37 1.55
C TRP A 126 -8.73 -2.04 1.67
N MET A 127 -8.67 -3.32 1.30
CA MET A 127 -7.42 -4.07 1.11
C MET A 127 -7.53 -4.88 -0.18
N LEU A 128 -6.49 -4.82 -1.00
CA LEU A 128 -6.31 -5.64 -2.20
C LEU A 128 -5.22 -6.67 -1.92
N ALA A 129 -5.47 -7.92 -2.30
CA ALA A 129 -4.47 -8.99 -2.33
C ALA A 129 -4.38 -9.54 -3.74
N VAL A 130 -3.17 -9.64 -4.30
CA VAL A 130 -2.90 -10.25 -5.60
C VAL A 130 -1.63 -11.09 -5.50
N GLY A 131 -1.66 -12.30 -6.05
CA GLY A 131 -0.50 -13.19 -6.01
C GLY A 131 -0.88 -14.64 -6.34
N PRO A 132 0.10 -15.55 -6.36
CA PRO A 132 -0.15 -16.97 -6.57
C PRO A 132 -1.05 -17.53 -5.47
N GLY A 133 -2.01 -18.36 -5.86
CA GLY A 133 -2.98 -18.96 -4.94
C GLY A 133 -4.10 -18.03 -4.47
N VAL A 134 -4.01 -16.70 -4.67
CA VAL A 134 -5.09 -15.77 -4.32
C VAL A 134 -6.24 -15.88 -5.33
N ARG A 135 -7.48 -16.08 -4.83
CA ARG A 135 -8.68 -16.21 -5.66
C ARG A 135 -8.92 -14.94 -6.48
N LYS A 136 -9.17 -15.11 -7.78
CA LYS A 136 -9.43 -13.98 -8.68
C LYS A 136 -10.89 -13.53 -8.58
N GLY A 137 -11.11 -12.21 -8.56
CA GLY A 137 -12.45 -11.62 -8.61
C GLY A 137 -13.30 -11.83 -7.35
N VAL A 138 -12.69 -12.26 -6.24
CA VAL A 138 -13.38 -12.44 -4.97
C VAL A 138 -13.34 -11.15 -4.15
N LYS A 139 -14.52 -10.73 -3.68
CA LYS A 139 -14.66 -9.68 -2.68
C LYS A 139 -15.07 -10.32 -1.35
N LEU A 140 -14.26 -10.13 -0.32
CA LEU A 140 -14.66 -10.43 1.05
C LEU A 140 -15.53 -9.28 1.56
N ASN A 141 -16.73 -9.59 2.04
CA ASN A 141 -17.66 -8.60 2.57
C ASN A 141 -17.66 -8.57 4.10
N GLU A 142 -16.95 -9.48 4.76
CA GLU A 142 -16.72 -9.40 6.20
C GLU A 142 -15.59 -8.41 6.53
N PRO A 143 -15.65 -7.74 7.70
CA PRO A 143 -14.57 -6.87 8.15
C PRO A 143 -13.25 -7.64 8.34
N VAL A 144 -12.16 -7.04 7.88
CA VAL A 144 -10.78 -7.47 8.10
C VAL A 144 -10.01 -6.35 8.78
N LEU A 145 -9.23 -6.68 9.79
CA LEU A 145 -8.38 -5.70 10.47
C LEU A 145 -7.17 -5.38 9.60
N THR A 146 -6.82 -4.10 9.44
CA THR A 146 -5.57 -3.67 8.79
C THR A 146 -4.35 -4.36 9.42
N ARG A 147 -4.41 -4.65 10.73
CA ARG A 147 -3.39 -5.38 11.50
C ARG A 147 -3.16 -6.82 11.04
N SER A 148 -4.08 -7.41 10.28
CA SER A 148 -3.94 -8.75 9.71
C SER A 148 -2.96 -8.80 8.52
N ALA A 149 -2.60 -7.67 7.92
CA ALA A 149 -1.75 -7.62 6.73
C ALA A 149 -0.37 -8.28 6.98
N ALA A 150 0.30 -7.93 8.08
CA ALA A 150 1.61 -8.48 8.42
C ALA A 150 1.55 -10.00 8.65
N ALA A 151 0.58 -10.49 9.41
CA ALA A 151 0.39 -11.93 9.64
C ALA A 151 0.06 -12.68 8.33
N THR A 152 -0.69 -12.05 7.43
CA THR A 152 -1.03 -12.61 6.11
C THR A 152 0.22 -12.75 5.23
N GLY A 153 1.10 -11.75 5.22
CA GLY A 153 2.38 -11.82 4.53
C GLY A 153 3.32 -12.89 5.12
N LEU A 154 3.39 -12.99 6.45
CA LEU A 154 4.19 -14.03 7.11
C LEU A 154 3.68 -15.44 6.81
N GLU A 155 2.38 -15.68 6.89
CA GLU A 155 1.80 -17.00 6.54
C GLU A 155 2.10 -17.37 5.09
N PHE A 156 2.05 -16.42 4.16
CA PHE A 156 2.40 -16.65 2.75
C PHE A 156 3.87 -17.07 2.57
N LEU A 157 4.77 -16.55 3.40
CA LEU A 157 6.18 -16.93 3.43
C LEU A 157 6.44 -18.24 4.20
N GLY A 158 5.42 -18.88 4.76
CA GLY A 158 5.56 -20.06 5.60
C GLY A 158 6.16 -19.75 6.97
N LEU A 159 5.97 -18.52 7.47
CA LEU A 159 6.47 -18.04 8.75
C LEU A 159 5.32 -17.81 9.75
N ASP A 160 5.61 -18.02 11.03
CA ASP A 160 4.66 -17.76 12.11
C ASP A 160 4.65 -16.29 12.53
N ALA A 161 3.44 -15.75 12.75
CA ALA A 161 3.27 -14.44 13.37
C ALA A 161 3.48 -14.54 14.90
N SER A 162 3.86 -13.42 15.52
CA SER A 162 3.97 -13.36 16.98
C SER A 162 2.62 -13.57 17.68
N SER A 163 2.64 -14.03 18.93
CA SER A 163 1.43 -14.42 19.68
C SER A 163 0.40 -13.29 19.89
N GLY A 164 0.78 -12.02 19.70
CA GLY A 164 -0.11 -10.86 19.79
C GLY A 164 -0.58 -10.30 18.43
N ALA A 165 -0.16 -10.90 17.32
CA ALA A 165 -0.55 -10.45 15.99
C ALA A 165 -2.04 -10.73 15.73
N ALA A 166 -2.68 -9.85 14.96
CA ALA A 166 -4.01 -10.15 14.42
C ALA A 166 -3.91 -11.37 13.50
N PRO A 167 -4.95 -12.22 13.44
CA PRO A 167 -4.90 -13.43 12.63
C PRO A 167 -4.74 -13.09 11.14
N SER A 168 -3.98 -13.92 10.44
CA SER A 168 -3.89 -13.87 8.99
C SER A 168 -5.26 -14.12 8.34
N VAL A 169 -5.47 -13.54 7.15
CA VAL A 169 -6.64 -13.79 6.31
C VAL A 169 -6.31 -14.60 5.06
N LEU A 170 -5.09 -15.14 4.93
CA LEU A 170 -4.63 -15.81 3.70
C LEU A 170 -5.53 -16.98 3.29
N LYS A 171 -5.93 -17.84 4.24
CA LYS A 171 -6.85 -18.96 3.98
C LYS A 171 -8.23 -18.51 3.50
N LYS A 172 -8.66 -17.31 3.90
CA LYS A 172 -9.90 -16.72 3.39
C LYS A 172 -9.76 -16.29 1.94
N THR A 173 -8.55 -16.10 1.43
CA THR A 173 -8.26 -15.59 0.09
C THR A 173 -7.73 -16.64 -0.88
N MET A 174 -7.49 -17.89 -0.47
CA MET A 174 -6.88 -18.93 -1.33
C MET A 174 -7.87 -19.84 -2.06
N GLU A 175 -7.50 -20.33 -3.25
CA GLU A 175 -8.12 -21.51 -3.89
C GLU A 175 -7.40 -22.76 -3.36
N PHE A 176 -8.15 -23.77 -2.91
CA PHE A 176 -7.62 -25.07 -2.51
C PHE A 176 -7.81 -26.09 -3.63
#